data_AF-A0A1V4H9N5-F1
#
_entry.id   AF-A0A1V4H9N5-F1
#
_cell.length_a   1.000
_cell.length_b   1.000
_cell.length_c   1.000
_cell.angle_alpha   90.00
_cell.angle_beta   90.00
_cell.angle_gamma   90.00
#
_symmetry.space_group_name_H-M   'P 1'
#
loop_
_entity.id
_entity.type
_entity.pdbx_description
1 polymer ?
#
loop_
_entity_poly.entity_id
_entity_poly.type
_entity_poly.pdbx_seq_one_letter_code
_entity_poly.pdbx_strand_id
1 'polypeptide(L)'
;MVLSNNTVNFYELNGTSDKKTRLTKEIALAYDPKPISDKKREVEVAAASRSTAFSRAYDMMGVQWTYKSANRTPNNSVTTAPAHLDYAPSSSGDTKNGIPYNWGGMNGVDTGTSGTYINFTSGISNGKYAGNISSTVTSSAVGVDCSGFVSAAYNFGTKYGTSTLNQVFTNTTWSSLVQGDIANKSGFHVWILDKFSKNSNGEIMSVSTYEATTDGTEDKAKSWARTWTDAQTYTPMTLK
;
A
#
# COMPACT_ATOMS: atom_id res chain seq x y z
N MET A 1 -26.02 -2.59 9.27
CA MET A 1 -24.72 -2.59 8.59
C MET A 1 -24.88 -3.39 7.31
N VAL A 2 -25.19 -2.67 6.24
CA VAL A 2 -25.25 -3.14 4.85
C VAL A 2 -23.89 -2.74 4.25
N LEU A 3 -23.18 -3.61 3.55
CA LEU A 3 -23.14 -3.73 2.08
C LEU A 3 -22.56 -5.11 1.75
N SER A 4 -23.36 -6.09 1.32
CA SER A 4 -23.92 -6.29 -0.02
C SER A 4 -22.99 -7.16 -0.88
N ASN A 5 -23.24 -8.47 -0.85
CA ASN A 5 -22.81 -9.38 -1.91
C ASN A 5 -23.51 -8.95 -3.19
N ASN A 6 -22.74 -8.46 -4.18
CA ASN A 6 -23.26 -8.22 -5.52
C ASN A 6 -23.70 -9.57 -6.11
N THR A 7 -25.00 -9.84 -6.04
CA THR A 7 -25.62 -10.99 -6.70
C THR A 7 -26.28 -10.44 -7.96
N VAL A 8 -25.79 -10.87 -9.13
CA VAL A 8 -26.40 -10.53 -10.42
C VAL A 8 -27.64 -11.40 -10.56
N ASN A 9 -28.83 -10.80 -10.55
CA ASN A 9 -30.08 -11.50 -10.83
C ASN A 9 -30.36 -11.43 -12.33
N PHE A 10 -30.39 -12.59 -12.99
CA PHE A 10 -30.94 -12.71 -14.34
C PHE A 10 -32.45 -12.88 -14.24
N TYR A 11 -33.20 -11.94 -14.82
CA TYR A 11 -34.65 -12.06 -14.93
C TYR A 11 -34.98 -12.77 -16.24
N GLU A 12 -35.55 -13.97 -16.17
CA GLU A 12 -36.11 -14.63 -17.35
C GLU A 12 -37.40 -13.91 -17.78
N LEU A 13 -37.44 -13.44 -19.03
CA LEU A 13 -38.67 -12.93 -19.63
C LEU A 13 -39.58 -14.11 -20.03
N ASN A 14 -40.78 -14.15 -19.44
CA ASN A 14 -41.82 -15.12 -19.76
C ASN A 14 -42.46 -14.79 -21.13
N GLY A 15 -41.79 -15.21 -22.20
CA GLY A 15 -42.34 -15.24 -23.56
C GLY A 15 -42.63 -16.67 -24.02
N THR A 16 -43.69 -16.85 -24.82
CA THR A 16 -44.03 -18.14 -25.45
C THR A 16 -42.87 -18.63 -26.33
N SER A 17 -42.75 -19.96 -26.46
CA SER A 17 -41.65 -20.68 -27.13
C SER A 17 -41.32 -20.12 -28.52
N ASP A 18 -42.34 -19.73 -29.30
CA ASP A 18 -42.18 -19.23 -30.68
C ASP A 18 -41.52 -17.83 -30.76
N LYS A 19 -41.66 -17.00 -29.73
CA LYS A 19 -40.98 -15.69 -29.65
C LYS A 19 -39.50 -15.84 -29.27
N LYS A 20 -39.15 -16.85 -28.45
CA LYS A 20 -37.76 -17.13 -28.07
C LYS A 20 -36.93 -17.63 -29.27
N THR A 21 -37.53 -18.35 -30.22
CA THR A 21 -36.83 -18.92 -31.39
C THR A 21 -36.54 -17.90 -32.51
N ARG A 22 -37.37 -16.86 -32.67
CA ARG A 22 -37.13 -15.80 -33.67
C ARG A 22 -36.00 -14.85 -33.23
N LEU A 23 -35.97 -14.46 -31.96
CA LEU A 23 -34.91 -13.63 -31.38
C LEU A 23 -33.52 -14.29 -31.42
N THR A 24 -33.45 -15.60 -31.19
CA THR A 24 -32.16 -16.35 -31.25
C THR A 24 -31.59 -16.45 -32.66
N LYS A 25 -32.44 -16.54 -33.70
CA LYS A 25 -31.98 -16.56 -35.09
C LYS A 25 -31.53 -15.19 -35.59
N GLU A 26 -32.20 -14.11 -35.21
CA GLU A 26 -31.80 -12.75 -35.59
C GLU A 26 -30.48 -12.32 -34.92
N ILE A 27 -30.24 -12.72 -33.67
CA ILE A 27 -28.96 -12.47 -32.97
C ILE A 27 -27.82 -13.29 -33.61
N ALA A 28 -28.07 -14.54 -34.00
CA ALA A 28 -27.06 -15.39 -34.63
C ALA A 28 -26.67 -14.92 -36.04
N LEU A 29 -27.59 -14.31 -36.80
CA LEU A 29 -27.31 -13.75 -38.13
C LEU A 29 -26.55 -12.41 -38.11
N ALA A 30 -26.52 -11.72 -36.97
CA ALA A 30 -25.82 -10.44 -36.81
C ALA A 30 -24.38 -10.60 -36.27
N TYR A 31 -23.96 -11.82 -35.92
CA TYR A 31 -22.67 -12.08 -35.31
C TYR A 31 -21.73 -12.79 -36.30
N ASP A 32 -20.95 -12.00 -37.04
CA ASP A 32 -19.74 -12.46 -37.73
C ASP A 32 -18.54 -12.15 -36.83
N PRO A 33 -18.09 -13.07 -35.96
CA PRO A 33 -16.96 -12.81 -35.09
C PRO A 33 -15.68 -12.78 -35.93
N LYS A 34 -15.20 -11.57 -36.25
CA LYS A 34 -13.83 -11.39 -36.70
C LYS A 34 -12.88 -11.94 -35.63
N PRO A 35 -11.88 -12.77 -35.99
CA PRO A 35 -10.93 -13.30 -35.03
C PRO A 35 -10.19 -12.14 -34.35
N ILE A 36 -10.37 -12.02 -33.03
CA ILE A 36 -9.61 -11.10 -32.19
C ILE A 36 -8.18 -11.64 -32.15
N SER A 37 -7.23 -10.91 -32.74
CA SER A 37 -5.82 -11.27 -32.64
C SER A 37 -5.38 -11.21 -31.17
N ASP A 38 -4.84 -12.31 -30.66
CA ASP A 38 -4.24 -12.45 -29.32
C ASP A 38 -3.02 -11.53 -29.13
N LYS A 39 -3.25 -10.22 -28.98
CA LYS A 39 -2.32 -9.37 -28.26
C LYS A 39 -2.74 -9.39 -26.81
N LYS A 40 -2.00 -10.14 -26.00
CA LYS A 40 -1.98 -10.04 -24.53
C LYS A 40 -1.93 -8.55 -24.16
N ARG A 41 -3.07 -7.96 -23.80
CA ARG A 41 -3.07 -6.64 -23.16
C ARG A 41 -2.68 -6.90 -21.71
N GLU A 42 -1.45 -6.59 -21.36
CA GLU A 42 -1.11 -6.36 -19.96
C GLU A 42 -2.01 -5.22 -19.49
N VAL A 43 -2.90 -5.52 -18.53
CA VAL A 43 -3.71 -4.49 -17.88
C VAL A 43 -2.74 -3.73 -17.00
N GLU A 44 -2.25 -2.61 -17.50
CA GLU A 44 -1.50 -1.65 -16.69
C GLU A 44 -2.43 -1.21 -15.56
N VAL A 45 -2.14 -1.65 -14.33
CA VAL A 45 -2.90 -1.22 -13.16
C VAL A 45 -2.57 0.26 -12.97
N ALA A 46 -3.50 1.13 -13.37
CA ALA A 46 -3.35 2.57 -13.17
C ALA A 46 -3.10 2.84 -11.68
N ALA A 47 -2.11 3.67 -11.39
CA ALA A 47 -1.78 4.08 -10.03
C ALA A 47 -3.02 4.65 -9.32
N ALA A 48 -3.13 4.40 -8.02
CA ALA A 48 -4.17 5.01 -7.21
C ALA A 48 -4.02 6.54 -7.23
N SER A 49 -5.15 7.25 -7.23
CA SER A 49 -5.15 8.71 -7.06
C SER A 49 -4.52 9.11 -5.73
N ARG A 50 -4.03 10.36 -5.60
CA ARG A 50 -3.41 10.86 -4.36
C ARG A 50 -4.31 10.70 -3.13
N SER A 51 -5.62 10.98 -3.26
CA SER A 51 -6.58 10.84 -2.16
C SER A 51 -6.79 9.37 -1.79
N THR A 52 -6.86 8.48 -2.78
CA THR A 52 -6.92 7.03 -2.55
C THR A 52 -5.65 6.53 -1.87
N ALA A 53 -4.47 6.96 -2.35
CA ALA A 53 -3.19 6.59 -1.76
C ALA A 53 -3.07 7.07 -0.30
N PHE A 54 -3.53 8.29 -0.01
CA PHE A 54 -3.55 8.82 1.34
C PHE A 54 -4.46 8.01 2.29
N SER A 55 -5.65 7.62 1.83
CA SER A 55 -6.55 6.73 2.59
C SER A 55 -5.90 5.37 2.87
N ARG A 56 -5.24 4.78 1.86
CA ARG A 56 -4.56 3.49 2.02
C ARG A 56 -3.36 3.59 2.96
N ALA A 57 -2.63 4.70 2.91
CA ALA A 57 -1.57 5.00 3.86
C ALA A 57 -2.11 5.07 5.29
N TYR A 58 -3.26 5.73 5.49
CA TYR A 58 -3.97 5.72 6.77
C TYR A 58 -4.31 4.30 7.24
N ASP A 59 -4.89 3.48 6.37
CA ASP A 59 -5.23 2.09 6.69
C ASP A 59 -3.99 1.25 7.07
N MET A 60 -2.86 1.45 6.38
CA MET A 60 -1.60 0.75 6.68
C MET A 60 -1.02 1.13 8.06
N MET A 61 -1.24 2.35 8.55
CA MET A 61 -0.83 2.73 9.91
C MET A 61 -1.81 2.25 10.98
N GLY A 62 -3.08 2.06 10.60
CA GLY A 62 -4.18 1.70 11.50
C GLY A 62 -4.55 0.21 11.53
N VAL A 63 -4.06 -0.60 10.58
CA VAL A 63 -4.46 -2.00 10.45
C VAL A 63 -4.22 -2.76 11.74
N GLN A 64 -5.26 -3.40 12.27
CA GLN A 64 -5.17 -4.21 13.48
C GLN A 64 -4.89 -5.67 13.12
N TRP A 65 -4.02 -6.31 13.89
CA TRP A 65 -3.60 -7.69 13.68
C TRP A 65 -3.19 -8.36 15.00
N THR A 66 -3.17 -9.68 15.01
CA THR A 66 -2.79 -10.47 16.19
C THR A 66 -1.34 -10.92 16.08
N TYR A 67 -0.49 -10.44 16.99
CA TYR A 67 0.91 -10.84 17.11
C TYR A 67 1.02 -12.15 17.89
N LYS A 68 1.43 -13.23 17.21
CA LYS A 68 1.62 -14.56 17.79
C LYS A 68 3.10 -14.93 17.81
N SER A 69 3.46 -15.95 18.60
CA SER A 69 4.84 -16.44 18.68
C SER A 69 5.43 -16.85 17.32
N ALA A 70 4.59 -17.34 16.39
CA ALA A 70 5.00 -17.66 15.02
C ALA A 70 5.41 -16.43 14.19
N ASN A 71 4.90 -15.25 14.53
CA ASN A 71 5.20 -14.00 13.84
C ASN A 71 6.42 -13.27 14.41
N ARG A 72 7.02 -13.79 15.48
CA ARG A 72 8.19 -13.16 16.08
C ARG A 72 9.39 -13.27 15.14
N THR A 73 9.95 -12.12 14.77
CA THR A 73 11.19 -12.06 14.00
C THR A 73 12.36 -12.49 14.90
N PRO A 74 13.15 -13.51 14.52
CA PRO A 74 14.34 -13.86 15.26
C PRO A 74 15.44 -12.83 15.05
N ASN A 75 16.26 -12.55 16.07
CA ASN A 75 17.46 -11.72 15.93
C ASN A 75 18.65 -12.61 15.57
N ASN A 76 19.20 -12.44 14.36
CA ASN A 76 20.37 -13.17 13.85
C ASN A 76 21.09 -12.32 12.78
N SER A 77 22.00 -12.92 11.99
CA SER A 77 22.78 -12.20 10.97
C SER A 77 21.96 -11.68 9.78
N VAL A 78 20.76 -12.20 9.56
CA VAL A 78 19.88 -11.84 8.43
C VAL A 78 18.71 -11.00 8.89
N THR A 79 18.16 -11.30 10.07
CA THR A 79 16.94 -10.66 10.57
C THR A 79 17.14 -9.96 11.90
N THR A 80 16.43 -8.84 12.08
CA THR A 80 16.35 -8.09 13.33
C THR A 80 14.91 -7.68 13.54
N ALA A 81 14.36 -8.01 14.71
CA ALA A 81 13.00 -7.67 15.06
C ALA A 81 12.82 -6.14 15.18
N PRO A 82 11.67 -5.59 14.75
CA PRO A 82 11.21 -4.30 15.22
C PRO A 82 11.24 -4.25 16.76
N ALA A 83 11.82 -3.20 17.35
CA ALA A 83 12.07 -3.08 18.78
C ALA A 83 10.79 -3.26 19.61
N HIS A 84 9.69 -2.68 19.16
CA HIS A 84 8.37 -2.78 19.80
C HIS A 84 7.69 -4.16 19.68
N LEU A 85 8.28 -5.09 18.92
CA LEU A 85 7.84 -6.47 18.74
C LEU A 85 8.87 -7.49 19.26
N ASP A 86 10.04 -7.05 19.75
CA ASP A 86 11.06 -7.96 20.28
C ASP A 86 10.74 -8.44 21.70
N TYR A 87 9.67 -9.20 21.81
CA TYR A 87 9.25 -9.86 23.02
C TYR A 87 8.39 -11.08 22.67
N ALA A 88 8.22 -11.99 23.64
CA ALA A 88 7.31 -13.12 23.48
C ALA A 88 5.86 -12.65 23.72
N PRO A 89 4.94 -12.76 22.75
CA PRO A 89 3.54 -12.39 22.95
C PRO A 89 2.83 -13.35 23.90
N SER A 90 1.63 -12.97 24.37
CA SER A 90 0.78 -13.87 25.14
C SER A 90 0.38 -15.13 24.35
N SER A 91 -0.06 -16.19 25.06
CA SER A 91 -0.46 -17.45 24.43
C SER A 91 -1.61 -17.30 23.43
N SER A 92 -2.51 -16.33 23.65
CA SER A 92 -3.59 -15.96 22.72
C SER A 92 -3.14 -15.01 21.60
N GLY A 93 -1.93 -14.47 21.72
CA GLY A 93 -1.42 -13.37 20.91
C GLY A 93 -1.88 -12.00 21.41
N ASP A 94 -1.13 -10.97 21.01
CA ASP A 94 -1.37 -9.58 21.40
C ASP A 94 -1.91 -8.78 20.22
N THR A 95 -2.93 -7.95 20.45
CA THR A 95 -3.42 -7.04 19.41
C THR A 95 -2.39 -5.94 19.17
N LYS A 96 -2.00 -5.77 17.90
CA LYS A 96 -1.11 -4.72 17.42
C LYS A 96 -1.78 -3.92 16.33
N ASN A 97 -1.28 -2.71 16.10
CA ASN A 97 -1.73 -1.83 15.04
C ASN A 97 -0.57 -1.31 14.19
N GLY A 98 -0.86 -1.08 12.92
CA GLY A 98 0.10 -0.61 11.93
C GLY A 98 0.97 -1.74 11.38
N ILE A 99 1.37 -1.59 10.13
CA ILE A 99 2.25 -2.52 9.45
C ILE A 99 3.71 -2.28 9.92
N PRO A 100 4.39 -3.29 10.50
CA PRO A 100 5.78 -3.15 10.95
C PRO A 100 6.76 -2.83 9.81
N TYR A 101 7.87 -2.19 10.17
CA TYR A 101 8.95 -1.90 9.24
C TYR A 101 9.60 -3.21 8.77
N ASN A 102 9.75 -3.36 7.46
CA ASN A 102 10.41 -4.49 6.83
C ASN A 102 11.31 -3.99 5.70
N TRP A 103 12.62 -4.09 5.87
CA TRP A 103 13.58 -3.66 4.85
C TRP A 103 13.34 -4.38 3.51
N GLY A 104 13.12 -3.60 2.45
CA GLY A 104 12.75 -4.12 1.13
C GLY A 104 11.27 -4.48 0.97
N GLY A 105 10.47 -4.40 2.04
CA GLY A 105 9.07 -4.82 2.04
C GLY A 105 8.13 -3.83 1.35
N MET A 106 7.08 -4.36 0.73
CA MET A 106 5.95 -3.62 0.12
C MET A 106 4.60 -4.28 0.48
N ASN A 107 4.55 -5.05 1.57
CA ASN A 107 3.35 -5.78 1.98
C ASN A 107 2.34 -4.81 2.62
N GLY A 108 1.52 -4.15 1.79
CA GLY A 108 0.46 -3.25 2.23
C GLY A 108 -0.83 -3.97 2.63
N VAL A 109 -1.92 -3.21 2.77
CA VAL A 109 -3.25 -3.75 3.15
C VAL A 109 -3.84 -4.70 2.10
N ASP A 110 -3.54 -4.51 0.82
CA ASP A 110 -4.08 -5.29 -0.30
C ASP A 110 -3.03 -5.49 -1.41
N THR A 111 -1.74 -5.34 -1.11
CA THR A 111 -0.65 -5.63 -2.07
C THR A 111 -0.66 -7.11 -2.43
N GLY A 112 -1.37 -7.49 -3.49
CA GLY A 112 -1.44 -8.86 -3.99
C GLY A 112 -1.94 -9.91 -2.98
N THR A 113 -2.34 -11.06 -3.50
CA THR A 113 -2.63 -12.26 -2.70
C THR A 113 -1.73 -13.45 -3.09
N SER A 114 -0.93 -13.29 -4.14
CA SER A 114 0.02 -14.27 -4.67
C SER A 114 1.15 -13.54 -5.42
N GLY A 115 2.40 -14.01 -5.29
CA GLY A 115 3.58 -13.40 -5.93
C GLY A 115 4.63 -12.91 -4.93
N THR A 116 5.53 -12.04 -5.37
CA THR A 116 6.66 -11.50 -4.58
C THR A 116 6.21 -10.74 -3.33
N TYR A 117 5.08 -10.04 -3.43
CA TYR A 117 4.46 -9.33 -2.32
C TYR A 117 3.04 -9.83 -2.11
N ILE A 118 2.81 -10.44 -0.95
CA ILE A 118 1.48 -10.74 -0.42
C ILE A 118 1.04 -9.59 0.49
N ASN A 119 -0.27 -9.41 0.67
CA ASN A 119 -0.75 -8.43 1.65
C ASN A 119 -0.33 -8.81 3.08
N PHE A 120 -0.17 -7.80 3.93
CA PHE A 120 0.41 -7.97 5.26
C PHE A 120 -0.34 -8.97 6.14
N THR A 121 -1.66 -8.85 6.23
CA THR A 121 -2.48 -9.67 7.13
C THR A 121 -2.51 -11.13 6.70
N SER A 122 -2.47 -11.40 5.39
CA SER A 122 -2.30 -12.77 4.86
C SER A 122 -0.94 -13.35 5.25
N GLY A 123 0.14 -12.57 5.14
CA GLY A 123 1.47 -13.00 5.55
C GLY A 123 1.54 -13.36 7.04
N ILE A 124 1.00 -12.49 7.90
CA ILE A 124 0.90 -12.74 9.34
C ILE A 124 0.09 -14.01 9.63
N SER A 125 -1.06 -14.19 8.97
CA SER A 125 -1.91 -15.38 9.15
C SER A 125 -1.21 -16.68 8.72
N ASN A 126 -0.30 -16.59 7.74
CA ASN A 126 0.54 -17.69 7.26
C ASN A 126 1.84 -17.86 8.07
N GLY A 127 1.97 -17.20 9.23
CA GLY A 127 3.11 -17.37 10.14
C GLY A 127 4.40 -16.69 9.68
N LYS A 128 4.32 -15.71 8.76
CA LYS A 128 5.49 -14.86 8.43
C LYS A 128 5.88 -13.99 9.61
N TYR A 129 7.16 -13.61 9.66
CA TYR A 129 7.66 -12.68 10.66
C TYR A 129 7.08 -11.29 10.47
N ALA A 130 6.81 -10.59 11.57
CA ALA A 130 6.25 -9.26 11.60
C ALA A 130 7.37 -8.21 11.54
N GLY A 131 7.79 -7.87 10.33
CA GLY A 131 8.86 -6.90 10.08
C GLY A 131 10.28 -7.45 10.19
N ASN A 132 11.22 -6.66 9.68
CA ASN A 132 12.66 -6.89 9.73
C ASN A 132 13.38 -5.55 9.55
N ILE A 133 14.09 -5.08 10.58
CA ILE A 133 14.83 -3.81 10.51
C ILE A 133 16.29 -3.99 10.06
N SER A 134 16.75 -5.23 9.84
CA SER A 134 18.04 -5.52 9.23
C SER A 134 18.08 -5.00 7.80
N SER A 135 19.24 -4.50 7.34
CA SER A 135 19.47 -4.06 5.95
C SER A 135 19.53 -5.20 4.93
N THR A 136 19.19 -6.43 5.33
CA THR A 136 19.09 -7.60 4.45
C THR A 136 17.64 -7.91 4.12
N VAL A 137 17.32 -7.96 2.83
CA VAL A 137 15.98 -8.33 2.34
C VAL A 137 15.72 -9.82 2.61
N THR A 138 14.53 -10.15 3.10
CA THR A 138 14.10 -11.53 3.36
C THR A 138 12.65 -11.75 2.96
N SER A 139 12.35 -12.94 2.43
CA SER A 139 10.98 -13.37 2.11
C SER A 139 10.24 -13.99 3.31
N SER A 140 10.92 -14.18 4.44
CA SER A 140 10.34 -14.74 5.67
C SER A 140 9.57 -13.71 6.49
N ALA A 141 9.82 -12.42 6.27
CA ALA A 141 9.14 -11.33 6.96
C ALA A 141 8.18 -10.59 6.02
N VAL A 142 7.11 -10.05 6.59
CA VAL A 142 6.17 -9.15 5.91
C VAL A 142 6.11 -7.82 6.61
N GLY A 143 5.96 -6.77 5.81
CA GLY A 143 5.83 -5.39 6.25
C GLY A 143 6.17 -4.43 5.12
N VAL A 144 6.46 -3.18 5.47
CA VAL A 144 6.83 -2.15 4.50
C VAL A 144 8.11 -1.44 4.92
N ASP A 145 8.96 -1.07 3.96
CA ASP A 145 9.97 -0.02 4.18
C ASP A 145 9.43 1.35 3.75
N CYS A 146 10.23 2.41 3.86
CA CYS A 146 9.82 3.77 3.51
C CYS A 146 9.25 3.88 2.08
N SER A 147 9.97 3.34 1.10
CA SER A 147 9.61 3.39 -0.31
C SER A 147 8.54 2.37 -0.71
N GLY A 148 8.52 1.22 -0.04
CA GLY A 148 7.49 0.21 -0.18
C GLY A 148 6.16 0.63 0.44
N PHE A 149 6.18 1.45 1.49
CA PHE A 149 4.99 2.10 2.04
C PHE A 149 4.36 3.02 0.99
N VAL A 150 5.15 3.91 0.36
CA VAL A 150 4.66 4.76 -0.73
C VAL A 150 4.15 3.92 -1.91
N SER A 151 4.91 2.91 -2.32
CA SER A 151 4.54 2.06 -3.45
C SER A 151 3.26 1.27 -3.20
N ALA A 152 3.08 0.75 -1.99
CA ALA A 152 1.86 0.07 -1.56
C ALA A 152 0.68 1.04 -1.43
N ALA A 153 0.89 2.24 -0.88
CA ALA A 153 -0.14 3.27 -0.77
C ALA A 153 -0.69 3.63 -2.16
N TYR A 154 0.18 3.86 -3.14
CA TYR A 154 -0.23 4.19 -4.50
C TYR A 154 -0.62 2.98 -5.36
N ASN A 155 -0.52 1.76 -4.81
CA ASN A 155 -0.85 0.51 -5.48
C ASN A 155 -0.20 0.36 -6.87
N PHE A 156 1.10 0.67 -6.98
CA PHE A 156 1.79 0.62 -8.27
C PHE A 156 1.99 -0.80 -8.83
N GLY A 157 1.61 -1.84 -8.09
CA GLY A 157 1.86 -3.25 -8.44
C GLY A 157 3.34 -3.68 -8.34
N THR A 158 4.28 -2.73 -8.31
CA THR A 158 5.71 -2.95 -8.12
C THR A 158 6.30 -1.94 -7.13
N LYS A 159 7.48 -2.27 -6.59
CA LYS A 159 8.19 -1.42 -5.64
C LYS A 159 9.11 -0.44 -6.38
N TYR A 160 8.87 0.84 -6.19
CA TYR A 160 9.84 1.90 -6.54
C TYR A 160 10.66 2.22 -5.30
N GLY A 161 11.98 2.18 -5.41
CA GLY A 161 12.90 2.62 -4.36
C GLY A 161 12.99 4.15 -4.33
N THR A 162 13.54 4.71 -3.25
CA THR A 162 13.71 6.17 -3.12
C THR A 162 14.50 6.79 -4.28
N SER A 163 15.44 6.05 -4.87
CA SER A 163 16.20 6.48 -6.06
C SER A 163 15.48 6.29 -7.41
N THR A 164 14.34 5.60 -7.44
CA THR A 164 13.57 5.33 -8.67
C THR A 164 12.14 5.89 -8.65
N LEU A 165 11.73 6.57 -7.58
CA LEU A 165 10.41 7.21 -7.48
C LEU A 165 10.17 8.29 -8.54
N ASN A 166 11.22 8.90 -9.10
CA ASN A 166 11.13 9.83 -10.22
C ASN A 166 10.55 9.22 -11.51
N GLN A 167 10.39 7.90 -11.58
CA GLN A 167 9.72 7.24 -12.68
C GLN A 167 8.20 7.47 -12.64
N VAL A 168 7.61 7.60 -11.45
CA VAL A 168 6.15 7.73 -11.23
C VAL A 168 5.74 9.05 -10.57
N PHE A 169 6.69 9.78 -9.96
CA PHE A 169 6.49 11.13 -9.44
C PHE A 169 7.33 12.15 -10.21
N THR A 170 6.89 13.40 -10.24
CA THR A 170 7.66 14.55 -10.75
C THR A 170 7.92 15.54 -9.62
N ASN A 171 9.03 16.28 -9.71
CA ASN A 171 9.35 17.33 -8.74
C ASN A 171 8.27 18.41 -8.75
N THR A 172 7.97 18.94 -7.57
CA THR A 172 7.08 20.10 -7.38
C THR A 172 7.75 21.08 -6.41
N THR A 173 7.02 22.08 -5.94
CA THR A 173 7.49 23.02 -4.92
C THR A 173 6.80 22.78 -3.58
N TRP A 174 7.45 23.18 -2.48
CA TRP A 174 6.85 23.16 -1.15
C TRP A 174 5.53 23.93 -1.07
N SER A 175 5.40 25.02 -1.83
CA SER A 175 4.18 25.82 -1.91
C SER A 175 3.04 25.13 -2.68
N SER A 176 3.36 24.17 -3.55
CA SER A 176 2.39 23.43 -4.37
C SER A 176 2.07 22.05 -3.81
N LEU A 177 2.81 21.62 -2.79
CA LEU A 177 2.64 20.31 -2.16
C LEU A 177 1.31 20.27 -1.40
N VAL A 178 0.51 19.26 -1.66
CA VAL A 178 -0.78 19.03 -0.98
C VAL A 178 -0.87 17.62 -0.41
N GLN A 179 -1.88 17.37 0.43
CA GLN A 179 -2.06 16.07 1.06
C GLN A 179 -2.02 14.92 0.04
N GLY A 180 -1.28 13.87 0.40
CA GLY A 180 -1.02 12.71 -0.47
C GLY A 180 0.23 12.86 -1.34
N ASP A 181 0.70 14.07 -1.65
CA ASP A 181 2.00 14.24 -2.31
C ASP A 181 3.14 13.73 -1.41
N ILE A 182 4.33 13.53 -1.97
CA ILE A 182 5.47 12.96 -1.23
C ILE A 182 6.60 13.97 -1.11
N ALA A 183 7.50 13.76 -0.15
CA ALA A 183 8.84 14.31 -0.25
C ALA A 183 9.87 13.19 -0.11
N ASN A 184 10.85 13.21 -1.01
CA ASN A 184 11.80 12.13 -1.19
C ASN A 184 13.24 12.61 -1.00
N LYS A 185 13.98 11.91 -0.15
CA LYS A 185 15.42 12.01 0.00
C LYS A 185 16.03 10.79 -0.68
N SER A 186 16.29 10.93 -1.98
CA SER A 186 16.76 9.85 -2.85
C SER A 186 17.93 9.08 -2.23
N GLY A 187 17.81 7.75 -2.18
CA GLY A 187 18.80 6.85 -1.56
C GLY A 187 18.65 6.66 -0.05
N PHE A 188 17.77 7.40 0.62
CA PHE A 188 17.66 7.38 2.09
C PHE A 188 16.23 7.13 2.56
N HIS A 189 15.30 8.06 2.30
CA HIS A 189 13.97 8.02 2.93
C HIS A 189 12.91 8.77 2.11
N VAL A 190 11.65 8.42 2.32
CA VAL A 190 10.49 9.06 1.69
C VAL A 190 9.28 8.99 2.60
N TRP A 191 8.41 9.98 2.49
CA TRP A 191 7.16 10.06 3.26
C TRP A 191 6.04 10.72 2.44
N ILE A 192 4.79 10.48 2.85
CA ILE A 192 3.58 11.07 2.28
C ILE A 192 3.15 12.26 3.15
N LEU A 193 2.85 13.41 2.54
CA LEU A 193 2.35 14.60 3.22
C LEU A 193 0.93 14.36 3.75
N ASP A 194 0.73 14.59 5.05
CA ASP A 194 -0.61 14.74 5.65
C ASP A 194 -1.01 16.22 5.69
N LYS A 195 -0.25 17.04 6.42
CA LYS A 195 -0.55 18.48 6.57
C LYS A 195 0.67 19.28 7.01
N PHE A 196 0.65 20.57 6.69
CA PHE A 196 1.57 21.56 7.27
C PHE A 196 0.99 22.12 8.57
N SER A 197 1.84 22.28 9.58
CA SER A 197 1.58 23.13 10.73
C SER A 197 2.19 24.50 10.47
N LYS A 198 1.40 25.56 10.68
CA LYS A 198 1.82 26.95 10.42
C LYS A 198 1.62 27.82 11.66
N ASN A 199 2.48 28.83 11.84
CA ASN A 199 2.27 29.85 12.87
C ASN A 199 1.21 30.88 12.45
N SER A 200 0.93 31.86 13.32
CA SER A 200 -0.03 32.94 13.05
C SER A 200 0.30 33.81 11.84
N ASN A 201 1.57 33.84 11.43
CA ASN A 201 2.05 34.60 10.27
C ASN A 201 2.00 33.77 8.98
N GLY A 202 1.53 32.53 9.05
CA GLY A 202 1.43 31.61 7.91
C GLY A 202 2.73 30.88 7.57
N GLU A 203 3.78 31.01 8.37
CA GLU A 203 5.06 30.32 8.18
C GLU A 203 4.96 28.87 8.61
N ILE A 204 5.51 27.95 7.81
CA ILE A 204 5.51 26.52 8.12
C ILE A 204 6.48 26.25 9.28
N MET A 205 5.98 25.62 10.33
CA MET A 205 6.76 25.22 11.50
C MET A 205 7.14 23.73 11.47
N SER A 206 6.20 22.89 11.06
CA SER A 206 6.38 21.44 11.00
C SER A 206 5.51 20.81 9.92
N VAL A 207 5.84 19.58 9.58
CA VAL A 207 5.12 18.77 8.60
C VAL A 207 4.64 17.50 9.29
N SER A 208 3.34 17.25 9.27
CA SER A 208 2.76 15.95 9.61
C SER A 208 2.85 15.05 8.38
N THR A 209 3.33 13.84 8.58
CA THR A 209 3.63 12.90 7.49
C THR A 209 3.17 11.50 7.84
N TYR A 210 2.84 10.71 6.83
CA TYR A 210 2.63 9.27 6.93
C TYR A 210 3.82 8.56 6.31
N GLU A 211 4.42 7.63 7.05
CA GLU A 211 5.67 6.99 6.66
C GLU A 211 5.89 5.67 7.38
N ALA A 212 6.75 4.82 6.81
CA ALA A 212 7.33 3.67 7.51
C ALA A 212 8.79 3.97 7.84
N THR A 213 9.11 4.01 9.14
CA THR A 213 10.45 4.36 9.61
C THR A 213 10.79 3.61 10.91
N THR A 214 12.09 3.43 11.14
CA THR A 214 12.68 2.98 12.41
C THR A 214 12.98 4.14 13.36
N ASP A 215 12.79 5.39 12.93
CA ASP A 215 13.04 6.56 13.77
C ASP A 215 11.96 6.71 14.86
N GLY A 216 12.34 7.10 16.07
CA GLY A 216 11.40 7.39 17.15
C GLY A 216 10.82 6.14 17.82
N THR A 217 9.53 6.17 18.16
CA THR A 217 8.86 5.04 18.82
C THR A 217 8.22 4.12 17.80
N GLU A 218 8.42 2.80 17.97
CA GLU A 218 7.84 1.72 17.16
C GLU A 218 8.27 1.73 15.68
N ASP A 219 9.04 0.73 15.26
CA ASP A 219 9.48 0.58 13.86
C ASP A 219 8.33 0.07 12.97
N LYS A 220 7.51 0.99 12.47
CA LYS A 220 6.30 0.67 11.70
C LYS A 220 5.84 1.82 10.81
N ALA A 221 4.83 1.56 10.00
CA ALA A 221 4.01 2.58 9.37
C ALA A 221 3.28 3.42 10.43
N LYS A 222 3.51 4.73 10.46
CA LYS A 222 2.97 5.65 11.46
C LYS A 222 2.89 7.09 10.96
N SER A 223 2.14 7.88 11.70
CA SER A 223 2.18 9.33 11.58
C SER A 223 3.43 9.86 12.28
N TRP A 224 4.11 10.81 11.66
CA TRP A 224 5.32 11.41 12.21
C TRP A 224 5.35 12.91 11.97
N ALA A 225 5.76 13.67 12.99
CA ALA A 225 5.90 15.12 12.91
C ALA A 225 7.37 15.47 12.66
N ARG A 226 7.64 16.07 11.50
CA ARG A 226 8.97 16.54 11.10
C ARG A 226 9.09 18.04 11.33
N THR A 227 10.26 18.49 11.80
CA THR A 227 10.55 19.92 11.82
C THR A 227 10.63 20.44 10.39
N TRP A 228 10.36 21.73 10.20
CA TRP A 228 10.48 22.32 8.87
C TRP A 228 11.90 22.17 8.28
N THR A 229 12.93 22.36 9.12
CA THR A 229 14.33 22.18 8.71
C THR A 229 14.63 20.76 8.23
N ASP A 230 14.13 19.72 8.91
CA ASP A 230 14.29 18.34 8.46
C ASP A 230 13.57 18.10 7.14
N ALA A 231 12.31 18.54 7.04
CA ALA A 231 11.50 18.38 5.83
C ALA A 231 12.19 19.01 4.60
N GLN A 232 12.82 20.18 4.75
CA GLN A 232 13.54 20.86 3.67
C GLN A 232 14.76 20.10 3.14
N THR A 233 15.23 19.04 3.82
CA THR A 233 16.28 18.14 3.28
C THR A 233 15.76 17.15 2.24
N TYR A 234 14.44 17.10 2.02
CA TYR A 234 13.76 16.25 1.04
C TYR A 234 13.39 17.06 -0.21
N THR A 235 13.27 16.38 -1.34
CA THR A 235 12.73 16.96 -2.57
C THR A 235 11.22 16.73 -2.63
N PRO A 236 10.37 17.78 -2.66
CA PRO A 236 8.94 17.64 -2.83
C PRO A 236 8.58 17.10 -4.22
N MET A 237 7.67 16.13 -4.28
CA MET A 237 7.22 15.51 -5.53
C MET A 237 5.71 15.26 -5.54
N THR A 238 5.08 15.32 -6.72
CA THR A 238 3.67 15.00 -6.95
C THR A 238 3.53 13.89 -7.99
N LEU A 239 2.43 13.14 -7.94
CA LEU A 239 2.17 12.03 -8.86
C LEU A 239 2.10 12.56 -10.31
N LYS A 240 2.69 11.83 -11.26
CA LYS A 240 2.64 12.15 -12.70
C LYS A 240 1.25 12.00 -13.30
#